data_AF-A0A7C7C0A2-F1
#
_entry.id   AF-A0A7C7C0A2-F1
#
_cell.length_a   1.000
_cell.length_b   1.000
_cell.length_c   1.000
_cell.angle_alpha   90.00
_cell.angle_beta   90.00
_cell.angle_gamma   90.00
#
_symmetry.space_group_name_H-M   'P 1'
#
loop_
_entity.id
_entity.type
_entity.pdbx_description
1 polymer ?
#
loop_
_entity_poly.entity_id
_entity_poly.type
_entity_poly.pdbx_seq_one_letter_code
_entity_poly.pdbx_strand_id
1 'polypeptide(L)'
;REKVDPYLRPLYDALHDMLPYNQVATKIENGEIEIAPLAFMRGRTLDNAFVILDEAQNTTPVQMKMFLTRLGENARMVVTGDLSQTDLPAGVASGLGDAVSRLRGVKSVSFVEFGEADVVRHALVPRIIKAYNTNNGQG
;
A
#
# COMPACT_ATOMS: atom_id res chain seq x y z
N ARG A 1 -15.05 2.41 -22.36
CA ARG A 1 -14.28 3.16 -21.34
C ARG A 1 -15.06 3.04 -20.04
N GLU A 2 -14.85 1.95 -19.31
CA GLU A 2 -15.44 1.80 -17.97
C GLU A 2 -14.93 2.93 -17.08
N LYS A 3 -15.79 3.47 -16.22
CA LYS A 3 -15.39 4.48 -15.25
C LYS A 3 -14.41 3.81 -14.29
N VAL A 4 -13.17 4.26 -14.27
CA VAL A 4 -12.18 3.87 -13.26
C VAL A 4 -12.79 4.20 -11.90
N ASP A 5 -12.78 3.23 -11.00
CA ASP A 5 -13.22 3.43 -9.62
C ASP A 5 -12.40 4.58 -9.00
N PRO A 6 -13.04 5.63 -8.45
CA PRO A 6 -12.34 6.73 -7.81
C PRO A 6 -11.25 6.31 -6.82
N TYR A 7 -11.43 5.19 -6.11
CA TYR A 7 -10.43 4.69 -5.15
C TYR A 7 -9.16 4.15 -5.82
N LEU A 8 -9.23 3.72 -7.08
CA LEU A 8 -8.06 3.24 -7.82
C LEU A 8 -7.28 4.39 -8.48
N ARG A 9 -7.88 5.59 -8.56
CA ARG A 9 -7.30 6.73 -9.26
C ARG A 9 -5.85 7.06 -8.84
N PRO A 10 -5.47 7.06 -7.55
CA PRO A 10 -4.10 7.34 -7.14
C PRO A 10 -3.08 6.34 -7.72
N LEU A 11 -3.45 5.06 -7.84
CA LEU A 11 -2.58 4.04 -8.42
C LEU A 11 -2.37 4.26 -9.92
N TYR A 12 -3.43 4.62 -10.66
CA TYR A 12 -3.31 4.97 -12.06
C TYR A 12 -2.46 6.24 -12.27
N ASP A 13 -2.64 7.25 -11.42
CA ASP A 13 -1.86 8.49 -11.51
C ASP A 13 -0.37 8.20 -11.25
N ALA A 14 -0.04 7.40 -10.22
CA ALA A 14 1.34 6.98 -9.96
C ALA A 14 1.98 6.20 -11.12
N LEU A 15 1.21 5.34 -11.80
CA LEU A 15 1.68 4.64 -13.00
C LEU A 15 1.95 5.62 -14.16
N HIS A 16 1.11 6.64 -14.32
CA HIS A 16 1.26 7.66 -15.36
C HIS A 16 2.42 8.63 -15.12
N ASP A 17 2.84 8.80 -13.86
CA ASP A 17 4.06 9.53 -13.53
C ASP A 17 5.33 8.77 -13.97
N MET A 18 5.26 7.45 -14.09
CA MET A 18 6.38 6.59 -14.47
C MET A 18 6.38 6.18 -15.94
N LEU A 19 5.21 6.04 -16.55
CA LEU A 19 5.03 5.50 -17.90
C LEU A 19 4.04 6.33 -18.72
N PRO A 20 4.25 6.50 -20.03
CA PRO A 20 3.30 7.17 -20.90
C PRO A 20 1.89 6.51 -20.85
N TYR A 21 0.85 7.34 -20.96
CA TYR A 21 -0.55 6.91 -20.84
C TYR A 21 -0.91 5.69 -21.71
N ASN A 22 -0.50 5.72 -22.97
CA ASN A 22 -0.77 4.63 -23.91
C ASN A 22 -0.08 3.32 -23.50
N GLN A 23 1.14 3.39 -22.97
CA GLN A 23 1.86 2.19 -22.51
C GLN A 23 1.21 1.58 -21.28
N VAL A 24 0.79 2.39 -20.32
CA VAL A 24 0.06 1.90 -19.13
C VAL A 24 -1.22 1.20 -19.55
N ALA A 25 -2.01 1.81 -20.45
CA ALA A 25 -3.24 1.22 -20.95
C ALA A 25 -3.00 -0.14 -21.63
N THR A 26 -2.01 -0.22 -22.53
CA THR A 26 -1.65 -1.48 -23.21
C THR A 26 -1.16 -2.55 -22.22
N LYS A 27 -0.33 -2.18 -21.23
CA LYS A 27 0.18 -3.13 -20.23
C LYS A 27 -0.93 -3.68 -19.34
N ILE A 28 -1.93 -2.87 -18.98
CA ILE A 28 -3.09 -3.33 -18.23
C ILE A 28 -3.96 -4.25 -19.10
N GLU A 29 -4.21 -3.87 -20.35
CA GLU A 29 -4.99 -4.69 -21.29
C GLU A 29 -4.33 -6.06 -21.54
N ASN A 30 -3.00 -6.11 -21.63
CA ASN A 30 -2.24 -7.34 -21.78
C ASN A 30 -2.09 -8.15 -20.48
N GLY A 31 -2.54 -7.62 -19.34
CA GLY A 31 -2.37 -8.25 -18.02
C GLY A 31 -0.94 -8.20 -17.46
N GLU A 32 -0.05 -7.39 -18.03
CA GLU A 32 1.30 -7.15 -17.49
C GLU A 32 1.26 -6.31 -16.21
N ILE A 33 0.29 -5.40 -16.10
CA ILE A 33 0.00 -4.63 -14.90
C ILE A 33 -1.41 -5.01 -14.44
N GLU A 34 -1.53 -5.49 -13.21
CA GLU A 34 -2.81 -5.82 -12.60
C GLU A 34 -3.02 -4.94 -11.35
N ILE A 35 -4.16 -4.27 -11.29
CA ILE A 35 -4.63 -3.54 -10.11
C ILE A 35 -5.89 -4.22 -9.64
N ALA A 36 -5.84 -4.86 -8.46
CA ALA A 36 -6.95 -5.65 -7.97
C ALA A 36 -7.11 -5.49 -6.44
N PRO A 37 -8.35 -5.55 -5.93
CA PRO A 37 -8.60 -5.57 -4.50
C PRO A 37 -8.00 -6.82 -3.84
N LEU A 38 -7.60 -6.69 -2.57
CA LEU A 38 -7.01 -7.78 -1.78
C LEU A 38 -7.81 -9.09 -1.80
N ALA A 39 -9.14 -9.01 -1.86
CA ALA A 39 -10.03 -10.17 -1.90
C ALA A 39 -9.79 -11.08 -3.12
N PHE A 40 -9.31 -10.53 -4.24
CA PHE A 40 -9.05 -11.27 -5.49
C PHE A 40 -7.77 -12.11 -5.41
N MET A 41 -6.97 -11.92 -4.37
CA MET A 41 -5.71 -12.66 -4.19
C MET A 41 -5.92 -14.06 -3.63
N ARG A 42 -7.12 -14.35 -3.09
CA ARG A 42 -7.44 -15.63 -2.48
C ARG A 42 -7.30 -16.77 -3.48
N GLY A 43 -6.54 -17.80 -3.11
CA GLY A 43 -6.35 -19.00 -3.94
C GLY A 43 -5.38 -18.82 -5.11
N ARG A 44 -4.74 -17.64 -5.25
CA ARG A 44 -3.72 -17.42 -6.27
C ARG A 44 -2.33 -17.82 -5.77
N THR A 45 -1.44 -18.10 -6.70
CA THR A 45 0.01 -18.08 -6.50
C THR A 45 0.55 -17.02 -7.46
N LEU A 46 1.40 -16.14 -6.95
CA LEU A 46 1.95 -15.01 -7.71
C LEU A 46 3.39 -15.35 -8.08
N ASP A 47 3.55 -16.13 -9.15
CA ASP A 47 4.86 -16.51 -9.71
C ASP A 47 5.35 -15.46 -10.72
N ASN A 48 6.66 -15.28 -10.82
CA ASN A 48 7.32 -14.38 -11.79
C ASN A 48 6.77 -12.93 -11.76
N ALA A 49 6.38 -12.44 -10.58
CA ALA A 49 5.71 -11.15 -10.42
C ALA A 49 6.43 -10.23 -9.43
N PHE A 50 6.29 -8.91 -9.64
CA PHE A 50 6.58 -7.91 -8.62
C PHE A 50 5.26 -7.42 -8.03
N VAL A 51 5.04 -7.66 -6.75
CA VAL A 51 3.75 -7.45 -6.08
C VAL A 51 3.87 -6.34 -5.05
N ILE A 52 2.93 -5.40 -5.06
CA ILE A 52 2.82 -4.35 -4.05
C ILE A 52 1.48 -4.48 -3.35
N LEU A 53 1.48 -4.57 -2.02
CA LEU A 53 0.30 -4.36 -1.20
C LEU A 53 0.43 -3.01 -0.53
N ASP A 54 -0.42 -2.08 -0.92
CA ASP A 54 -0.46 -0.73 -0.37
C ASP A 54 -1.53 -0.59 0.72
N GLU A 55 -1.38 0.43 1.56
CA GLU A 55 -2.26 0.73 2.70
C GLU A 55 -2.46 -0.48 3.64
N ALA A 56 -1.40 -1.26 3.83
CA ALA A 56 -1.46 -2.55 4.48
C ALA A 56 -1.83 -2.48 5.97
N GLN A 57 -1.74 -1.31 6.60
CA GLN A 57 -2.24 -1.08 7.96
C GLN A 57 -3.75 -1.40 8.08
N ASN A 58 -4.50 -1.31 6.98
CA ASN A 58 -5.93 -1.58 6.90
C ASN A 58 -6.26 -3.05 6.64
N THR A 59 -5.26 -3.93 6.65
CA THR A 59 -5.49 -5.38 6.62
C THR A 59 -5.68 -5.93 8.03
N THR A 60 -6.43 -7.02 8.17
CA THR A 60 -6.41 -7.84 9.38
C THR A 60 -5.25 -8.85 9.34
N PRO A 61 -4.80 -9.42 10.48
CA PRO A 61 -3.79 -10.47 10.50
C PRO A 61 -4.13 -11.67 9.61
N VAL A 62 -5.42 -12.02 9.51
CA VAL A 62 -5.89 -13.10 8.64
C VAL A 62 -5.71 -12.75 7.16
N GLN A 63 -6.07 -11.53 6.76
CA GLN A 63 -5.88 -11.06 5.39
C GLN A 63 -4.40 -10.92 5.02
N MET A 64 -3.58 -10.36 5.93
CA MET A 64 -2.14 -10.26 5.74
C MET A 64 -1.49 -11.63 5.56
N LYS A 65 -1.79 -12.60 6.44
CA LYS A 65 -1.29 -13.97 6.29
C LYS A 65 -1.76 -14.62 4.99
N MET A 66 -3.03 -14.43 4.63
CA MET A 66 -3.57 -14.92 3.36
C MET A 66 -2.76 -14.38 2.18
N PHE A 67 -2.47 -13.08 2.17
CA PHE A 67 -1.75 -12.42 1.10
C PHE A 67 -0.27 -12.78 1.01
N LEU A 68 0.46 -12.74 2.13
CA LEU A 68 1.88 -13.07 2.16
C LEU A 68 2.15 -14.51 1.69
N THR A 69 1.21 -15.44 1.95
CA THR A 69 1.30 -16.83 1.47
C THR A 69 0.94 -17.01 0.00
N ARG A 70 0.66 -15.93 -0.74
CA ARG A 70 0.49 -15.99 -2.21
C ARG A 70 1.81 -15.80 -2.96
N LEU A 71 2.89 -15.41 -2.28
CA LEU A 71 4.20 -15.23 -2.90
C LEU A 71 4.69 -16.54 -3.54
N GLY A 72 4.91 -16.51 -4.85
CA GLY A 72 5.34 -17.64 -5.66
C GLY A 72 6.84 -17.64 -6.01
N GLU A 73 7.23 -18.53 -6.92
CA GLU A 73 8.60 -18.62 -7.42
C GLU A 73 8.98 -17.39 -8.25
N ASN A 74 10.26 -16.98 -8.17
CA ASN A 74 10.81 -15.81 -8.86
C ASN A 74 10.04 -14.49 -8.62
N ALA A 75 9.23 -14.42 -7.58
CA ALA A 75 8.46 -13.24 -7.25
C ALA A 75 9.13 -12.40 -6.15
N ARG A 76 8.79 -11.12 -6.12
CA ARG A 76 9.15 -10.19 -5.04
C ARG A 76 7.89 -9.49 -4.58
N MET A 77 7.79 -9.26 -3.28
CA MET A 77 6.65 -8.59 -2.68
C MET A 77 7.13 -7.44 -1.80
N VAL A 78 6.49 -6.29 -1.95
CA VAL A 78 6.64 -5.12 -1.10
C VAL A 78 5.29 -4.86 -0.44
N VAL A 79 5.31 -4.63 0.86
CA VAL A 79 4.12 -4.29 1.64
C VAL A 79 4.37 -2.90 2.24
N THR A 80 3.51 -1.95 1.92
CA THR A 80 3.60 -0.55 2.36
C THR A 80 2.40 -0.20 3.23
N GLY A 81 2.59 0.73 4.17
CA GLY A 81 1.53 1.23 5.03
C GLY A 81 2.05 2.08 6.18
N ASP A 82 1.15 2.82 6.81
CA ASP A 82 1.43 3.68 7.96
C ASP A 82 0.59 3.23 9.16
N LEU A 83 1.23 2.65 10.18
CA LEU A 83 0.53 2.14 11.36
C LEU A 83 -0.21 3.23 12.15
N SER A 84 0.18 4.51 12.01
CA SER A 84 -0.52 5.63 12.64
C SER A 84 -1.85 5.98 11.98
N GLN A 85 -2.10 5.48 10.77
CA GLN A 85 -3.29 5.74 9.94
C GLN A 85 -4.15 4.48 9.76
N THR A 86 -4.27 3.68 10.80
CA THR A 86 -5.10 2.47 10.77
C THR A 86 -6.59 2.84 10.77
N ASP A 87 -7.30 2.45 9.71
CA ASP A 87 -8.75 2.66 9.50
C ASP A 87 -9.53 1.34 9.67
N LEU A 88 -9.20 0.60 10.74
CA LEU A 88 -9.89 -0.62 11.12
C LEU A 88 -10.92 -0.36 12.23
N PRO A 89 -12.01 -1.15 12.30
CA PRO A 89 -12.94 -1.07 13.41
C PRO A 89 -12.23 -1.20 14.76
N ALA A 90 -12.70 -0.46 15.77
CA ALA A 90 -12.10 -0.45 17.09
C ALA A 90 -11.95 -1.88 17.66
N GLY A 91 -10.75 -2.19 18.18
CA GLY A 91 -10.41 -3.50 18.73
C GLY A 91 -9.94 -4.54 17.69
N VAL A 92 -10.00 -4.22 16.39
CA VAL A 92 -9.40 -5.06 15.35
C VAL A 92 -7.92 -4.72 15.22
N ALA A 93 -7.07 -5.73 15.42
CA ALA A 93 -5.62 -5.57 15.24
C ALA A 93 -5.26 -5.36 13.76
N SER A 94 -4.24 -4.55 13.51
CA SER A 94 -3.67 -4.38 12.17
C SER A 94 -2.82 -5.59 11.78
N GLY A 95 -3.01 -6.07 10.56
CA GLY A 95 -2.24 -7.13 9.93
C GLY A 95 -0.80 -6.70 9.63
N LEU A 96 -0.57 -5.43 9.28
CA LEU A 96 0.78 -4.91 9.11
C LEU A 96 1.55 -4.93 10.43
N GLY A 97 0.93 -4.46 11.52
CA GLY A 97 1.54 -4.46 12.85
C GLY A 97 1.86 -5.87 13.33
N ASP A 98 0.93 -6.81 13.15
CA ASP A 98 1.13 -8.23 13.46
C ASP A 98 2.26 -8.85 12.62
N ALA A 99 2.31 -8.57 11.31
CA ALA A 99 3.36 -9.08 10.42
C ALA A 99 4.75 -8.54 10.77
N VAL A 100 4.86 -7.24 11.08
CA VAL A 100 6.13 -6.64 11.55
C VAL A 100 6.62 -7.33 12.82
N SER A 101 5.73 -7.61 13.77
CA SER A 101 6.10 -8.33 14.99
C SER A 101 6.54 -9.77 14.72
N ARG A 102 5.76 -10.52 13.92
CA ARG A 102 5.97 -11.96 13.69
C ARG A 102 7.12 -12.30 12.75
N LEU A 103 7.36 -11.46 11.75
CA LEU A 103 8.31 -11.76 10.68
C LEU A 103 9.71 -11.17 10.93
N ARG A 104 9.90 -10.48 12.06
CA ARG A 104 11.24 -10.10 12.54
C ARG A 104 12.11 -11.34 12.68
N GLY A 105 13.26 -11.34 12.00
CA GLY A 105 14.21 -12.46 11.99
C GLY A 105 13.92 -13.54 10.95
N VAL A 106 12.84 -13.46 10.17
CA VAL A 106 12.62 -14.36 9.05
C VAL A 106 13.63 -14.04 7.94
N LYS A 107 14.39 -15.06 7.51
CA LYS A 107 15.39 -14.90 6.44
C LYS A 107 14.71 -14.40 5.17
N SER A 108 15.36 -13.47 4.47
CA SER A 108 14.88 -12.84 3.24
C SER A 108 13.67 -11.92 3.39
N VAL A 109 13.24 -11.62 4.62
CA VAL A 109 12.31 -10.53 4.92
C VAL A 109 13.11 -9.35 5.47
N SER A 110 12.80 -8.14 5.02
CA SER A 110 13.45 -6.92 5.48
C SER A 110 12.40 -5.86 5.79
N PHE A 111 12.69 -5.05 6.80
CA PHE A 111 11.84 -3.95 7.22
C PHE A 111 12.57 -2.64 6.99
N VAL A 112 11.89 -1.71 6.34
CA VAL A 112 12.37 -0.35 6.10
C VAL A 112 11.37 0.58 6.76
N GLU A 113 11.81 1.27 7.81
CA GLU A 113 11.02 2.25 8.55
C GLU A 113 11.43 3.64 8.07
N PHE A 114 10.47 4.41 7.56
CA PHE A 114 10.67 5.81 7.18
C PHE A 114 10.25 6.72 8.33
N GLY A 115 11.02 7.77 8.58
CA GLY A 115 10.73 8.80 9.58
C GLY A 115 10.24 10.11 8.96
N GLU A 116 10.01 11.11 9.81
CA GLU A 116 9.60 12.46 9.36
C GLU A 116 10.61 13.10 8.39
N ALA A 117 11.90 12.80 8.54
CA ALA A 117 12.96 13.33 7.69
C ALA A 117 12.90 12.80 6.25
N ASP A 118 12.24 11.66 6.01
CA ASP A 118 12.10 11.06 4.69
C ASP A 118 10.89 11.62 3.92
N VAL A 119 10.07 12.44 4.57
CA VAL A 119 8.84 13.00 4.01
C VAL A 119 9.14 14.29 3.24
N VAL A 120 9.23 14.18 1.92
CA VAL A 120 9.38 15.35 1.04
C VAL A 120 8.00 15.88 0.65
N ARG A 121 7.65 17.07 1.13
CA ARG A 121 6.40 17.78 0.79
C ARG A 121 6.69 19.21 0.36
N HIS A 122 5.78 19.80 -0.40
CA HIS A 122 5.87 21.21 -0.75
C HIS A 122 5.96 22.07 0.53
N ALA A 123 6.83 23.09 0.55
CA ALA A 123 7.12 23.91 1.74
C ALA A 123 5.89 24.62 2.35
N LEU A 124 4.78 24.71 1.60
CA LEU A 124 3.51 25.22 2.11
C LEU A 124 2.78 24.23 3.03
N VAL A 125 2.94 22.91 2.84
CA VAL A 125 2.17 21.90 3.57
C VAL A 125 2.38 22.00 5.09
N PRO A 126 3.62 22.09 5.62
CA PRO A 126 3.83 22.29 7.06
C PRO A 126 3.25 23.60 7.58
N ARG A 127 3.28 24.67 6.76
CA ARG A 127 2.69 25.98 7.11
C ARG A 127 1.18 25.88 7.25
N ILE A 128 0.53 25.14 6.35
CA ILE A 128 -0.91 24.86 6.40
C ILE A 128 -1.23 24.02 7.64
N ILE A 129 -0.53 22.89 7.86
CA ILE A 129 -0.76 22.03 9.04
C ILE A 129 -0.64 22.83 10.34
N LYS A 130 0.40 23.67 10.47
CA LYS A 130 0.60 24.53 11.64
C LYS A 130 -0.57 25.50 11.84
N ALA A 131 -1.08 26.12 10.78
CA ALA A 131 -2.21 27.04 10.86
C ALA A 131 -3.48 26.33 11.36
N TYR A 132 -3.76 25.10 10.90
CA TYR A 132 -4.90 24.31 11.38
C TYR A 132 -4.74 23.86 12.83
N ASN A 133 -3.53 23.47 13.25
CA ASN A 133 -3.28 23.05 14.62
C ASN A 133 -3.37 24.20 15.65
N THR A 134 -3.19 25.46 15.22
CA THR A 134 -3.25 26.64 16.11
C THR A 134 -4.69 27.02 16.47
N ASN A 135 -5.69 26.62 15.68
CA ASN A 135 -7.10 26.95 15.91
C ASN A 135 -7.88 25.89 16.73
N ASN A 136 -7.28 24.74 17.05
CA ASN A 136 -7.89 23.72 17.92
C ASN A 136 -7.50 23.90 19.42
N GLY A 137 -7.08 25.12 19.80
CA GLY A 137 -6.64 25.48 21.16
C GLY A 137 -7.48 26.59 21.82
N GLN A 138 -8.75 26.75 21.44
CA GLN A 138 -9.77 27.45 22.24
C GLN A 138 -11.11 26.72 22.11
N GLY A 139 -11.53 26.08 23.20
CA GLY A 139 -12.75 25.29 23.35
C GLY A 139 -12.62 24.33 24.50
#